data_AF-A0A128FK46-F1
#
_entry.id   AF-A0A128FK46-F1
#
_cell.length_a   1.000
_cell.length_b   1.000
_cell.length_c   1.000
_cell.angle_alpha   90.00
_cell.angle_beta   90.00
_cell.angle_gamma   90.00
#
_symmetry.space_group_name_H-M   'P 1'
#
loop_
_entity.id
_entity.type
_entity.pdbx_description
1 polymer ?
#
loop_
_entity_poly.entity_id
_entity_poly.type
_entity_poly.pdbx_seq_one_letter_code
_entity_poly.pdbx_strand_id
1 'polypeptide(L)'
;MELNYWYAFFTVVICLNIIVSFSISKRDDLDIIQKSLQILIIWLLPLIASIGFWLFHKSQDDDNKPGGGKFGGGSNDSIGVSSSGD
;
A
#
# COMPACT_ATOMS: atom_id res chain seq x y z
N MET A 1 0.40 34.94 -14.81
CA MET A 1 -0.35 33.70 -14.97
C MET A 1 0.00 32.81 -13.80
N GLU A 2 -0.92 32.60 -12.86
CA GLU A 2 -0.71 31.60 -11.82
C GLU A 2 -0.76 30.22 -12.49
N LEU A 3 0.40 29.61 -12.67
CA LEU A 3 0.47 28.22 -13.09
C LEU A 3 -0.15 27.39 -11.98
N ASN A 4 -1.36 26.88 -12.23
CA ASN A 4 -1.99 25.96 -11.31
C ASN A 4 -1.21 24.63 -11.38
N TYR A 5 -0.26 24.47 -10.46
CA TYR A 5 0.70 23.38 -10.39
C TYR A 5 0.05 21.99 -10.40
N TRP A 6 -1.21 21.90 -9.96
CA TRP A 6 -2.01 20.69 -10.07
C TRP A 6 -2.18 20.22 -11.51
N TYR A 7 -2.51 21.11 -12.44
CA TYR A 7 -2.67 20.72 -13.84
C TYR A 7 -1.34 20.27 -14.45
N ALA A 8 -0.24 20.97 -14.15
CA ALA A 8 1.09 20.56 -14.61
C ALA A 8 1.46 19.17 -14.08
N PHE A 9 1.17 18.89 -12.81
CA PHE A 9 1.38 17.58 -12.20
C PHE A 9 0.56 16.49 -12.89
N PHE A 10 -0.75 16.69 -13.07
CA PHE A 10 -1.60 15.72 -13.78
C PHE A 10 -1.15 15.49 -15.22
N THR A 11 -0.76 16.54 -15.94
CA THR A 11 -0.23 16.41 -17.30
C THR A 11 1.03 15.56 -17.36
N VAL A 12 2.00 15.81 -16.46
CA VAL A 12 3.23 15.00 -16.40
C VAL A 12 2.93 13.54 -16.11
N VAL A 13 2.03 13.26 -15.16
CA VAL A 13 1.61 11.90 -14.81
C VAL A 13 0.98 11.19 -16.02
N ILE A 14 0.08 11.86 -16.75
CA ILE A 14 -0.56 11.30 -17.94
C ILE A 14 0.48 11.04 -19.04
N CYS A 15 1.39 11.99 -19.31
CA CYS A 15 2.45 11.83 -20.30
C CYS A 15 3.35 10.63 -19.97
N LEU A 16 3.76 10.46 -18.71
CA LEU A 16 4.57 9.31 -18.29
C LEU A 16 3.82 7.99 -18.50
N ASN A 17 2.53 7.92 -18.15
CA ASN A 17 1.70 6.74 -18.38
C ASN A 17 1.59 6.38 -19.87
N ILE A 18 1.46 7.37 -20.75
CA ILE A 18 1.44 7.17 -22.21
C ILE A 18 2.80 6.66 -22.71
N ILE A 19 3.92 7.26 -22.28
CA ILE A 19 5.28 6.86 -22.68
C ILE A 19 5.56 5.42 -22.26
N VAL A 20 5.19 5.05 -21.04
CA VAL A 20 5.36 3.68 -20.52
C VAL A 20 4.50 2.70 -21.31
N SER A 21 3.24 3.06 -21.61
CA SER A 21 2.34 2.23 -22.42
C SER A 21 2.88 2.03 -23.84
N PHE A 22 3.43 3.07 -24.47
CA PHE A 22 4.07 2.98 -25.78
C PHE A 22 5.36 2.14 -25.75
N SER A 23 6.19 2.33 -24.71
CA SER A 23 7.43 1.59 -24.54
C SER A 23 7.18 0.09 -24.37
N ILE A 24 6.14 -0.29 -23.64
CA ILE A 24 5.70 -1.67 -23.51
C ILE A 24 5.15 -2.16 -24.85
N SER A 25 4.26 -1.42 -25.50
CA SER A 25 3.72 -1.71 -26.84
C SER A 25 4.77 -1.97 -27.91
N LYS A 26 5.98 -1.40 -27.77
CA LYS A 26 7.09 -1.60 -28.72
C LYS A 26 7.96 -2.85 -28.45
N ARG A 27 7.71 -3.59 -27.37
CA ARG A 27 8.42 -4.85 -27.08
C ARG A 27 7.72 -6.01 -27.79
N ASP A 28 8.36 -6.61 -28.79
CA ASP A 28 7.81 -7.75 -29.54
C ASP A 28 8.02 -9.11 -28.84
N ASP A 29 8.77 -9.15 -27.73
CA ASP A 29 9.08 -10.37 -26.98
C ASP A 29 7.95 -10.88 -26.06
N LEU A 30 6.88 -10.12 -25.88
CA LEU A 30 5.80 -10.44 -24.93
C LEU A 30 4.48 -10.69 -25.66
N ASP A 31 3.86 -11.82 -25.32
CA ASP A 31 2.51 -12.18 -25.76
C ASP A 31 1.52 -11.04 -25.50
N ILE A 32 0.64 -10.77 -26.46
CA ILE A 32 -0.29 -9.61 -26.45
C ILE A 32 -1.09 -9.50 -25.15
N ILE A 33 -1.46 -10.64 -24.55
CA ILE A 33 -2.20 -10.68 -23.29
C ILE A 33 -1.33 -10.28 -22.10
N GLN A 34 -0.08 -10.75 -22.01
CA GLN A 34 0.84 -10.38 -20.92
C GLN A 34 1.17 -8.88 -20.97
N LYS A 35 1.31 -8.36 -22.19
CA LYS A 35 1.54 -6.94 -22.48
C LYS A 35 0.39 -6.06 -22.02
N SER A 36 -0.85 -6.46 -22.33
CA SER A 36 -2.07 -5.77 -21.91
C SER A 36 -2.25 -5.80 -20.38
N LEU A 37 -2.00 -6.96 -19.76
CA LEU A 37 -2.06 -7.11 -18.31
C LEU A 37 -1.01 -6.24 -17.61
N GLN A 38 0.21 -6.17 -18.16
CA GLN A 38 1.28 -5.34 -17.61
C GLN A 38 0.95 -3.85 -17.66
N ILE A 39 0.36 -3.38 -18.77
CA ILE A 39 -0.14 -2.01 -18.88
C ILE A 39 -1.24 -1.78 -17.86
N LEU A 40 -2.23 -2.67 -17.75
CA LEU A 40 -3.33 -2.56 -16.79
C LEU A 40 -2.82 -2.51 -15.33
N ILE A 41 -1.82 -3.32 -14.98
CA ILE A 41 -1.21 -3.31 -13.65
C ILE A 41 -0.50 -1.99 -13.38
N ILE A 42 0.22 -1.40 -14.34
CA ILE A 42 0.90 -0.10 -14.17
C ILE A 42 -0.09 1.02 -13.86
N TRP A 43 -1.30 0.95 -14.40
CA TRP A 43 -2.36 1.92 -14.11
C TRP A 43 -3.05 1.66 -12.77
N LEU A 44 -3.22 0.40 -12.36
CA LEU A 44 -3.93 0.03 -11.12
C LEU A 44 -3.05 0.01 -9.87
N LEU A 45 -1.78 -0.35 -10.01
CA LEU A 45 -0.85 -0.50 -8.89
C LEU A 45 -0.68 0.81 -8.09
N PRO A 46 -0.60 2.01 -8.69
CA PRO A 46 -0.57 3.28 -7.94
C PRO A 46 -1.82 3.49 -7.08
N LEU A 47 -3.00 3.10 -7.57
CA LEU A 47 -4.26 3.24 -6.83
C LEU A 47 -4.31 2.26 -5.65
N ILE A 48 -3.98 0.99 -5.90
CA ILE A 48 -3.95 -0.04 -4.85
C ILE A 48 -2.88 0.30 -3.80
N ALA A 49 -1.71 0.75 -4.23
CA ALA A 49 -0.63 1.18 -3.33
C ALA A 49 -1.06 2.38 -2.48
N SER A 50 -1.72 3.39 -3.07
CA SER A 50 -2.20 4.55 -2.31
C SER A 50 -3.29 4.17 -1.31
N ILE A 51 -4.24 3.31 -1.68
CA ILE A 51 -5.30 2.84 -0.78
C ILE A 51 -4.71 1.98 0.34
N GLY A 52 -3.82 1.03 0.00
CA GLY A 52 -3.15 0.17 0.97
C GLY A 52 -2.28 0.98 1.95
N PHE A 53 -1.54 1.96 1.45
CA PHE A 53 -0.77 2.88 2.27
C PHE A 53 -1.66 3.71 3.19
N TRP A 54 -2.78 4.23 2.69
CA TRP A 54 -3.76 4.95 3.52
C TRP A 54 -4.37 4.07 4.61
N LEU A 55 -4.76 2.83 4.29
CA LEU A 55 -5.29 1.88 5.26
C LEU A 55 -4.25 1.49 6.32
N PHE A 56 -3.00 1.26 5.91
CA PHE A 56 -1.90 0.93 6.82
C PHE A 56 -1.52 2.11 7.73
N HIS A 57 -1.59 3.34 7.22
CA HIS A 57 -1.36 4.52 8.04
C HIS A 57 -2.53 4.75 9.00
N LYS A 58 -3.77 4.58 8.52
CA LYS A 58 -4.97 4.68 9.35
C LYS A 58 -4.98 3.65 10.49
N SER A 59 -4.55 2.41 10.25
CA SER A 59 -4.47 1.42 11.33
C SER A 59 -3.50 1.86 12.43
N GLN A 60 -2.43 2.58 12.08
CA GLN A 60 -1.48 3.12 13.07
C GLN A 60 -2.03 4.37 13.80
N ASP A 61 -2.83 5.19 13.14
CA ASP A 61 -3.51 6.33 13.79
C ASP A 61 -4.61 5.87 14.76
N ASP A 62 -5.33 4.81 14.41
CA ASP A 62 -6.34 4.19 15.28
C ASP A 62 -5.68 3.46 16.49
N ASP A 63 -4.45 2.93 16.32
CA ASP A 63 -3.63 2.32 17.37
C ASP A 63 -2.84 3.34 18.23
N ASN A 64 -2.81 4.62 17.84
CA ASN A 64 -2.20 5.71 18.63
C ASN A 64 -3.09 6.21 19.79
N LYS A 65 -4.17 5.49 20.10
CA LYS A 65 -4.70 5.53 21.48
C LYS A 65 -3.73 4.73 22.34
N PRO A 66 -3.11 5.28 23.40
CA PRO A 66 -2.40 4.48 24.38
C PRO A 66 -3.43 3.66 25.17
N GLY A 67 -3.92 2.58 24.57
CA GLY A 67 -4.98 1.72 25.06
C GLY A 67 -4.50 0.29 24.90
N GLY A 68 -3.82 -0.20 25.93
CA GLY A 68 -3.17 -1.51 25.94
C GLY A 68 -4.10 -2.63 25.45
N GLY A 69 -3.70 -3.25 24.36
CA GLY A 69 -4.25 -4.51 23.88
C GLY A 69 -3.10 -5.31 23.28
N LYS A 70 -2.50 -6.18 24.08
CA LYS A 70 -1.40 -7.09 23.70
C LYS A 70 -1.80 -7.88 22.43
N PHE A 71 -1.31 -7.47 21.26
CA PHE A 71 -1.26 -8.36 20.11
C PHE A 71 -0.13 -9.37 20.35
N GLY A 72 -0.48 -10.65 20.54
CA GLY A 72 0.51 -11.74 20.66
C GLY A 72 0.92 -12.16 22.07
N GLY A 73 0.00 -12.16 23.05
CA GLY A 73 0.27 -12.76 24.36
C GLY A 73 -0.85 -13.67 24.80
N GLY A 74 -0.72 -14.97 24.55
CA GLY A 74 -1.66 -15.98 25.07
C GLY A 74 -1.84 -15.86 26.58
N SER A 75 -2.99 -16.33 27.07
CA SER A 75 -3.33 -16.40 28.49
C SER A 75 -2.18 -17.02 29.26
N ASN A 76 -1.41 -16.19 29.96
CA ASN A 76 -0.49 -16.68 30.98
C ASN A 76 -1.35 -16.81 32.24
N ASP A 77 -2.05 -17.94 32.32
CA ASP A 77 -2.65 -18.38 33.57
C ASP A 77 -1.47 -18.76 34.48
N SER A 78 -0.93 -17.77 35.18
CA SER A 78 0.02 -18.03 36.25
C SER A 78 -0.71 -18.85 37.31
N ILE A 79 -0.46 -20.16 37.32
CA ILE A 79 -0.78 -21.03 38.46
C ILE A 79 -0.01 -20.45 39.65
N GLY A 80 -0.72 -19.73 40.51
CA GLY A 80 -0.21 -19.27 41.78
C GLY A 80 0.07 -20.49 42.65
N VAL A 81 1.33 -20.93 42.69
CA VAL A 81 1.81 -21.84 43.72
C VAL A 81 1.99 -21.01 44.99
N SER A 82 1.03 -21.05 45.89
CA SER A 82 1.20 -20.55 47.25
C SER A 82 1.93 -21.62 48.06
N SER A 83 3.26 -21.58 48.09
CA SER A 83 4.03 -22.25 49.13
C SER A 83 3.93 -21.42 50.41
N SER A 84 2.89 -21.66 51.20
CA SER A 84 2.85 -21.18 52.58
C SER A 84 3.73 -22.12 53.40
N GLY A 85 4.97 -21.70 53.64
CA GLY A 85 5.79 -22.26 54.69
C GLY A 85 5.46 -21.54 55.99
N ASP A 86 5.00 -22.30 56.98
CA ASP A 86 5.32 -22.23 58.42
C ASP A 86 4.66 -23.42 59.13
#